data_AF-A0A0Q8VPJ2-F1
#
_entry.id   AF-A0A0Q8VPJ2-F1
#
_cell.length_a   1.000
_cell.length_b   1.000
_cell.length_c   1.000
_cell.angle_alpha   90.00
_cell.angle_beta   90.00
_cell.angle_gamma   90.00
#
_symmetry.space_group_name_H-M   'P 1'
#
loop_
_entity.id
_entity.type
_entity.pdbx_description
1 polymer ?
#
loop_
_entity_poly.entity_id
_entity_poly.type
_entity_poly.pdbx_seq_one_letter_code
_entity_poly.pdbx_strand_id
1 'polypeptide(L)'
;MSTPPERPAREIYLRRRLVAGGAALVAVALLVWLVIAIVTAVIAAAAPTGPGTQGGDGSHPNEAALELDAELPTPVLRQLQYVRDRWDADSSERYGVLGVDDCVNFTSQSLIERGWEVDEEWWYSEDGDAYAHSPAWRSSTLFRDYLAAHPERATALSDGQREQVKPGDIVQFDWDDSGDRDHTAIVTAVREGDDGEIEVYYGGHTDATWDRSVDDHPKHPETKVYYWSVAD
;
A
#
# COMPACT_ATOMS: atom_id res chain seq x y z
N MET A 1 64.87 -30.11 62.48
CA MET A 1 63.70 -30.93 62.16
C MET A 1 63.52 -30.92 60.65
N SER A 2 63.55 -32.11 60.03
CA SER A 2 63.31 -32.47 58.62
C SER A 2 61.92 -32.01 58.12
N THR A 3 61.50 -31.86 56.86
CA THR A 3 61.74 -32.42 55.49
C THR A 3 60.76 -31.62 54.54
N PRO A 4 60.55 -31.87 53.22
CA PRO A 4 61.34 -32.41 52.09
C PRO A 4 61.39 -31.42 50.87
N PRO A 5 61.98 -31.74 49.70
CA PRO A 5 61.94 -30.88 48.51
C PRO A 5 60.72 -31.19 47.62
N GLU A 6 60.04 -30.15 47.10
CA GLU A 6 58.89 -30.31 46.19
C GLU A 6 59.08 -29.59 44.84
N ARG A 7 58.61 -30.28 43.79
CA ARG A 7 58.81 -30.04 42.35
C ARG A 7 58.15 -28.76 41.82
N PRO A 8 58.58 -28.22 40.66
CA PRO A 8 57.93 -27.06 40.05
C PRO A 8 56.65 -27.50 39.32
N ALA A 9 55.51 -26.89 39.65
CA ALA A 9 54.26 -27.10 38.93
C ALA A 9 53.96 -25.93 37.99
N ARG A 10 53.87 -26.29 36.70
CA ARG A 10 53.36 -25.50 35.58
C ARG A 10 52.02 -24.84 35.92
N GLU A 11 51.89 -23.56 35.62
CA GLU A 11 50.73 -23.03 34.87
C GLU A 11 50.93 -21.56 34.45
N ILE A 12 51.99 -21.31 33.67
CA ILE A 12 52.06 -20.15 32.79
C ILE A 12 51.55 -20.62 31.43
N TYR A 13 50.23 -20.74 31.19
CA TYR A 13 49.77 -20.94 29.80
C TYR A 13 48.29 -20.59 29.50
N LEU A 14 47.65 -19.62 30.16
CA LEU A 14 46.25 -19.28 29.81
C LEU A 14 45.88 -17.78 29.76
N ARG A 15 46.85 -16.85 29.73
CA ARG A 15 46.55 -15.40 29.69
C ARG A 15 47.02 -14.65 28.43
N ARG A 16 47.23 -15.34 27.30
CA ARG A 16 47.59 -14.68 26.02
C ARG A 16 46.65 -14.91 24.84
N ARG A 17 45.53 -15.64 25.01
CA ARG A 17 44.56 -15.86 23.92
C ARG A 17 43.33 -14.94 23.92
N LEU A 18 43.03 -14.26 25.03
CA LEU A 18 41.82 -13.43 25.13
C LEU A 18 41.96 -12.02 24.53
N VAL A 19 43.17 -11.46 24.43
CA VAL A 19 43.35 -10.08 23.91
C VAL A 19 43.43 -10.05 22.37
N ALA A 20 43.94 -11.11 21.72
CA ALA A 20 44.02 -11.17 20.27
C ALA A 20 42.67 -11.51 19.60
N GLY A 21 41.80 -12.27 20.28
CA GLY A 21 40.46 -12.62 19.77
C GLY A 21 39.50 -11.42 19.75
N GLY A 22 39.54 -10.56 20.77
CA GLY A 22 38.69 -9.36 20.84
C GLY A 22 39.04 -8.31 19.79
N ALA A 23 40.32 -8.06 19.54
CA ALA A 23 40.75 -7.07 18.54
C ALA A 23 40.41 -7.51 17.10
N ALA A 24 40.56 -8.80 16.79
CA ALA A 24 40.20 -9.33 15.48
C ALA A 24 38.68 -9.28 15.24
N LEU A 25 37.86 -9.58 16.25
CA LEU A 25 36.39 -9.49 16.16
C LEU A 25 35.91 -8.04 15.97
N VAL A 26 36.53 -7.07 16.65
CA VAL A 26 36.21 -5.64 16.46
C VAL A 26 36.60 -5.16 15.07
N ALA A 27 37.76 -5.56 14.55
CA ALA A 27 38.20 -5.19 13.19
C ALA A 27 37.27 -5.78 12.11
N VAL A 28 36.83 -7.03 12.27
CA VAL A 28 35.86 -7.66 11.35
C VAL A 28 34.50 -6.96 11.44
N ALA A 29 34.01 -6.64 12.63
CA ALA A 29 32.75 -5.91 12.80
C ALA A 29 32.78 -4.51 12.15
N LEU A 30 33.89 -3.79 12.30
CA LEU A 30 34.07 -2.48 11.67
C LEU A 30 34.17 -2.57 10.13
N LEU A 31 34.83 -3.62 9.61
CA LEU A 31 34.88 -3.87 8.16
C LEU A 31 33.50 -4.24 7.62
N VAL A 32 32.73 -5.08 8.32
CA VAL A 32 31.36 -5.43 7.95
C VAL A 32 30.47 -4.19 7.97
N TRP A 33 30.57 -3.36 9.01
CA TRP A 33 29.80 -2.12 9.10
C TRP A 33 30.17 -1.13 7.97
N LEU A 34 31.46 -1.01 7.65
CA LEU A 34 31.94 -0.18 6.56
C LEU A 34 31.47 -0.70 5.19
N VAL A 35 31.49 -2.01 4.97
CA VAL A 35 30.97 -2.62 3.73
C VAL A 35 29.47 -2.39 3.63
N ILE A 36 28.71 -2.55 4.71
CA ILE A 36 27.27 -2.25 4.74
C ILE A 36 27.05 -0.78 4.40
N ALA A 37 27.78 0.16 5.03
CA ALA A 37 27.66 1.60 4.78
C ALA A 37 28.01 2.00 3.34
N ILE A 38 29.01 1.35 2.74
CA ILE A 38 29.38 1.58 1.34
C ILE A 38 28.30 1.01 0.41
N VAL A 39 27.77 -0.19 0.70
CA VAL A 39 26.70 -0.78 -0.10
C VAL A 39 25.42 0.06 -0.03
N THR A 40 25.03 0.57 1.15
CA THR A 40 23.89 1.50 1.25
C THR A 40 24.14 2.81 0.51
N ALA A 41 25.35 3.37 0.58
CA ALA A 41 25.68 4.59 -0.17
C ALA A 41 25.68 4.38 -1.70
N VAL A 42 26.12 3.21 -2.18
CA VAL A 42 26.10 2.85 -3.61
C VAL A 42 24.67 2.59 -4.11
N ILE A 43 23.81 1.96 -3.31
CA ILE A 43 22.39 1.79 -3.63
C ILE A 43 21.68 3.16 -3.68
N ALA A 44 21.95 4.04 -2.72
CA ALA A 44 21.40 5.40 -2.70
C ALA A 44 21.88 6.26 -3.89
N ALA A 45 23.13 6.07 -4.34
CA ALA A 45 23.70 6.77 -5.49
C ALA A 45 23.29 6.19 -6.85
N ALA A 46 22.71 4.98 -6.88
CA ALA A 46 22.18 4.33 -8.07
C ALA A 46 20.66 4.52 -8.23
N ALA A 47 20.02 5.25 -7.32
CA ALA A 47 18.63 5.65 -7.48
C ALA A 47 18.50 6.61 -8.66
N PRO A 48 17.61 6.36 -9.63
CA PRO A 48 17.43 7.25 -10.76
C PRO A 48 16.94 8.62 -10.28
N THR A 49 17.63 9.68 -10.69
CA THR A 49 17.20 11.07 -10.50
C THR A 49 16.30 11.47 -11.67
N GLY A 50 15.01 11.14 -11.55
CA GLY A 50 13.93 11.56 -12.44
C GLY A 50 12.60 11.50 -11.68
N PRO A 51 11.58 12.28 -12.07
CA PRO A 51 10.26 12.16 -11.44
C PRO A 51 9.67 10.80 -11.84
N GLY A 52 9.52 9.89 -10.88
CA GLY A 52 8.78 8.64 -11.05
C GLY A 52 9.61 7.39 -11.31
N THR A 53 10.26 6.85 -10.28
CA THR A 53 10.32 5.40 -10.09
C THR A 53 10.13 5.12 -8.60
N GLN A 54 8.89 5.16 -8.14
CA GLN A 54 8.56 4.92 -6.73
C GLN A 54 8.16 3.46 -6.54
N GLY A 55 9.17 2.59 -6.53
CA GLY A 55 9.01 1.15 -6.30
C GLY A 55 8.80 0.84 -4.82
N GLY A 56 7.57 0.47 -4.47
CA GLY A 56 7.25 -0.56 -3.48
C GLY A 56 6.33 -1.58 -4.18
N ASP A 57 6.13 -2.77 -3.63
CA ASP A 57 5.14 -3.74 -4.14
C ASP A 57 3.67 -3.30 -3.89
N GLY A 58 3.45 -1.99 -3.77
CA GLY A 58 2.21 -1.34 -3.31
C GLY A 58 1.82 -1.67 -1.86
N SER A 59 2.39 -2.69 -1.25
CA SER A 59 2.03 -3.16 0.10
C SER A 59 2.86 -2.46 1.17
N HIS A 60 3.98 -1.85 0.77
CA HIS A 60 4.84 -1.01 1.59
C HIS A 60 5.36 0.19 0.77
N PRO A 61 4.59 1.27 0.64
CA PRO A 61 5.02 2.45 -0.10
C PRO A 61 6.22 3.12 0.59
N ASN A 62 7.10 3.74 -0.20
CA ASN A 62 8.12 4.64 0.35
C ASN A 62 7.50 6.03 0.63
N GLU A 63 8.21 6.89 1.37
CA GLU A 63 7.66 8.19 1.81
C GLU A 63 7.20 9.10 0.65
N ALA A 64 7.88 9.05 -0.49
CA ALA A 64 7.53 9.91 -1.62
C ALA A 64 6.27 9.40 -2.36
N ALA A 65 5.89 8.13 -2.23
CA ALA A 65 4.67 7.59 -2.85
C ALA A 65 3.44 8.06 -2.08
N LEU A 66 3.62 8.44 -0.81
CA LEU A 66 2.57 8.97 0.08
C LEU A 66 2.34 10.49 -0.11
N GLU A 67 3.21 11.18 -0.88
CA GLU A 67 3.01 12.59 -1.20
C GLU A 67 1.83 12.75 -2.16
N LEU A 68 0.86 13.58 -1.76
CA LEU A 68 -0.29 13.93 -2.58
C LEU A 68 -0.01 15.25 -3.29
N ASP A 69 -0.41 15.34 -4.56
CA ASP A 69 -0.36 16.59 -5.31
C ASP A 69 -1.31 17.62 -4.68
N ALA A 70 -0.72 18.66 -4.10
CA ALA A 70 -1.44 19.73 -3.41
C ALA A 70 -2.31 20.59 -4.35
N GLU A 71 -2.15 20.47 -5.67
CA GLU A 71 -2.95 21.18 -6.67
C GLU A 71 -4.27 20.47 -6.98
N LEU A 72 -4.46 19.22 -6.50
CA LEU A 72 -5.72 18.50 -6.67
C LEU A 72 -6.92 19.25 -6.04
N PRO A 73 -8.13 19.10 -6.60
CA PRO A 73 -9.33 19.67 -6.00
C PRO A 73 -9.50 19.26 -4.54
N THR A 74 -9.96 20.17 -3.68
CA THR A 74 -10.11 19.90 -2.23
C THR A 74 -10.95 18.65 -1.91
N PRO A 75 -12.06 18.35 -2.61
CA PRO A 75 -12.78 17.08 -2.44
C PRO A 75 -11.90 15.85 -2.69
N VAL A 76 -11.15 15.85 -3.79
CA VAL A 76 -10.22 14.77 -4.17
C VAL A 76 -9.12 14.62 -3.12
N LEU A 77 -8.53 15.72 -2.66
CA LEU A 77 -7.52 15.69 -1.60
C LEU A 77 -8.02 15.04 -0.32
N ARG A 78 -9.23 15.36 0.15
CA ARG A 78 -9.80 14.76 1.36
C ARG A 78 -9.99 13.25 1.21
N GLN A 79 -10.48 12.82 0.05
CA GLN A 79 -10.61 11.40 -0.27
C GLN A 79 -9.26 10.68 -0.23
N LEU A 80 -8.26 11.19 -0.94
CA LEU A 80 -6.94 10.55 -1.02
C LEU A 80 -6.19 10.60 0.31
N GLN A 81 -6.36 11.66 1.11
CA GLN A 81 -5.85 11.71 2.48
C GLN A 81 -6.46 10.61 3.34
N TYR A 82 -7.77 10.38 3.25
CA TYR A 82 -8.42 9.29 3.96
C TYR A 82 -7.85 7.94 3.55
N VAL A 83 -7.75 7.67 2.24
CA VAL A 83 -7.20 6.42 1.72
C VAL A 83 -5.76 6.22 2.22
N ARG A 84 -4.91 7.25 2.12
CA ARG A 84 -3.51 7.21 2.55
C ARG A 84 -3.34 6.97 4.04
N ASP A 85 -4.21 7.58 4.85
CA ASP A 85 -4.07 7.53 6.31
C ASP A 85 -4.70 6.25 6.91
N ARG A 86 -5.42 5.45 6.11
CA ARG A 86 -6.27 4.35 6.60
C ARG A 86 -6.19 3.04 5.81
N TRP A 87 -5.39 2.95 4.74
CA TRP A 87 -5.32 1.73 3.91
C TRP A 87 -4.87 0.48 4.66
N ASP A 88 -4.19 0.63 5.80
CA ASP A 88 -3.73 -0.45 6.68
C ASP A 88 -4.50 -0.51 8.03
N ALA A 89 -5.57 0.26 8.17
CA ALA A 89 -6.31 0.39 9.43
C ALA A 89 -7.22 -0.81 9.70
N ASP A 90 -6.86 -1.63 10.69
CA ASP A 90 -7.63 -2.83 11.07
C ASP A 90 -8.96 -2.57 11.81
N SER A 91 -9.31 -1.30 12.05
CA SER A 91 -10.49 -0.91 12.81
C SER A 91 -11.04 0.47 12.41
N SER A 92 -12.34 0.64 12.59
CA SER A 92 -13.06 1.90 12.39
C SER A 92 -14.24 1.96 13.36
N GLU A 93 -14.24 2.92 14.29
CA GLU A 93 -15.34 3.07 15.25
C GLU A 93 -16.64 3.50 14.58
N ARG A 94 -16.55 4.26 13.47
CA ARG A 94 -17.72 4.79 12.77
C ARG A 94 -18.31 3.78 11.80
N TYR A 95 -17.46 3.11 11.02
CA TYR A 95 -17.89 2.30 9.88
C TYR A 95 -17.66 0.79 10.09
N GLY A 96 -16.90 0.40 11.11
CA GLY A 96 -16.40 -0.98 11.22
C GLY A 96 -15.48 -1.38 10.05
N VAL A 97 -14.99 -2.62 10.09
CA VAL A 97 -14.13 -3.23 9.06
C VAL A 97 -14.62 -4.65 8.78
N LEU A 98 -14.77 -5.00 7.50
CA LEU A 98 -15.22 -6.31 6.99
C LEU A 98 -14.08 -7.32 6.79
N GLY A 99 -12.88 -7.03 7.31
CA GLY A 99 -11.71 -7.87 7.19
C GLY A 99 -11.29 -8.03 5.72
N VAL A 100 -11.22 -9.28 5.24
CA VAL A 100 -10.79 -9.57 3.86
C VAL A 100 -11.79 -9.10 2.80
N ASP A 101 -13.02 -8.75 3.14
CA ASP A 101 -14.03 -8.29 2.18
C ASP A 101 -14.24 -6.76 2.22
N ASP A 102 -13.30 -6.02 2.81
CA ASP A 102 -13.49 -4.59 3.11
C ASP A 102 -13.30 -3.62 1.94
N CYS A 103 -12.96 -4.12 0.75
CA CYS A 103 -12.63 -3.32 -0.43
C CYS A 103 -13.60 -2.14 -0.71
N VAL A 104 -14.89 -2.43 -0.86
CA VAL A 104 -15.90 -1.41 -1.18
C VAL A 104 -16.39 -0.66 0.05
N ASN A 105 -16.33 -1.26 1.24
CA ASN A 105 -16.65 -0.55 2.48
C ASN A 105 -15.63 0.60 2.66
N PHE A 106 -14.35 0.30 2.56
CA PHE A 106 -13.28 1.30 2.62
C PHE A 106 -13.38 2.37 1.52
N THR A 107 -13.63 1.93 0.28
CA THR A 107 -13.89 2.85 -0.85
C THR A 107 -15.05 3.78 -0.52
N SER A 108 -16.16 3.24 0.00
CA SER A 108 -17.36 4.01 0.33
C SER A 108 -17.10 5.07 1.40
N GLN A 109 -16.31 4.74 2.42
CA GLN A 109 -15.88 5.70 3.43
C GLN A 109 -15.09 6.86 2.82
N SER A 110 -14.17 6.59 1.90
CA SER A 110 -13.41 7.64 1.21
C SER A 110 -14.30 8.59 0.39
N LEU A 111 -15.40 8.08 -0.18
CA LEU A 111 -16.35 8.88 -0.95
C LEU A 111 -17.16 9.82 -0.04
N ILE A 112 -17.46 9.43 1.20
CA ILE A 112 -18.01 10.35 2.21
C ILE A 112 -17.02 11.48 2.49
N GLU A 113 -15.72 11.18 2.62
CA GLU A 113 -14.70 12.22 2.82
C GLU A 113 -14.54 13.14 1.59
N ARG A 114 -14.74 12.60 0.37
CA ARG A 114 -14.87 13.41 -0.85
C ARG A 114 -16.05 14.39 -0.76
N GLY A 115 -17.12 14.00 -0.07
CA GLY A 115 -18.33 14.78 0.12
C GLY A 115 -19.55 14.21 -0.57
N TRP A 116 -19.54 12.91 -0.93
CA TRP A 116 -20.76 12.24 -1.39
C TRP A 116 -21.79 12.21 -0.28
N GLU A 117 -23.03 12.52 -0.65
CA GLU A 117 -24.19 12.32 0.21
C GLU A 117 -24.77 10.92 -0.01
N VAL A 118 -25.14 10.29 1.09
CA VAL A 118 -25.86 9.01 1.11
C VAL A 118 -27.28 9.17 0.59
N ASP A 119 -27.86 8.07 0.13
CA ASP A 119 -29.27 7.99 -0.25
C ASP A 119 -29.90 6.69 0.26
N GLU A 120 -31.09 6.35 -0.25
CA GLU A 120 -31.83 5.16 0.17
C GLU A 120 -31.19 3.84 -0.26
N GLU A 121 -30.33 3.85 -1.30
CA GLU A 121 -29.71 2.66 -1.90
C GLU A 121 -28.26 2.46 -1.46
N TRP A 122 -27.51 3.56 -1.29
CA TRP A 122 -26.14 3.57 -0.79
C TRP A 122 -26.04 4.40 0.50
N TRP A 123 -26.00 3.69 1.63
CA TRP A 123 -25.93 4.24 2.99
C TRP A 123 -25.17 3.34 3.95
N TYR A 124 -24.78 3.90 5.09
CA TYR A 124 -24.08 3.26 6.20
C TYR A 124 -24.72 3.59 7.57
N SER A 125 -24.34 2.82 8.58
CA SER A 125 -24.65 3.05 9.99
C SER A 125 -23.39 3.54 10.70
N GLU A 126 -23.54 4.38 11.72
CA GLU A 126 -22.44 4.99 12.47
C GLU A 126 -22.10 4.26 13.79
N ASP A 127 -22.74 3.13 14.05
CA ASP A 127 -22.59 2.36 15.29
C ASP A 127 -21.37 1.41 15.29
N GLY A 128 -20.56 1.44 14.23
CA GLY A 128 -19.37 0.60 14.08
C GLY A 128 -19.66 -0.84 13.69
N ASP A 129 -20.93 -1.23 13.46
CA ASP A 129 -21.26 -2.53 12.88
C ASP A 129 -21.09 -2.48 11.36
N ALA A 130 -19.97 -3.05 10.89
CA ALA A 130 -19.62 -3.11 9.47
C ALA A 130 -20.66 -3.84 8.61
N TYR A 131 -21.58 -4.63 9.18
CA TYR A 131 -22.64 -5.31 8.45
C TYR A 131 -23.96 -4.53 8.43
N ALA A 132 -24.11 -3.50 9.27
CA ALA A 132 -25.28 -2.65 9.37
C ALA A 132 -25.28 -1.53 8.31
N HIS A 133 -24.90 -1.84 7.07
CA HIS A 133 -24.92 -0.90 5.95
C HIS A 133 -25.71 -1.49 4.79
N SER A 134 -26.08 -0.63 3.84
CA SER A 134 -26.72 -1.05 2.60
C SER A 134 -25.91 -2.13 1.86
N PRO A 135 -26.56 -2.99 1.06
CA PRO A 135 -25.84 -3.95 0.22
C PRO A 135 -24.86 -3.28 -0.76
N ALA A 136 -25.24 -2.15 -1.37
CA ALA A 136 -24.38 -1.40 -2.28
C ALA A 136 -23.15 -0.79 -1.59
N TRP A 137 -23.20 -0.54 -0.29
CA TRP A 137 -22.04 -0.07 0.48
C TRP A 137 -20.99 -1.17 0.73
N ARG A 138 -21.41 -2.44 0.78
CA ARG A 138 -20.58 -3.57 1.27
C ARG A 138 -20.29 -4.64 0.23
N SER A 139 -20.89 -4.56 -0.95
CA SER A 139 -20.64 -5.49 -2.06
C SER A 139 -20.18 -4.72 -3.29
N SER A 140 -18.97 -5.03 -3.77
CA SER A 140 -18.36 -4.40 -4.95
C SER A 140 -19.24 -4.55 -6.19
N THR A 141 -19.84 -5.74 -6.38
CA THR A 141 -20.80 -6.01 -7.45
C THR A 141 -22.08 -5.19 -7.33
N LEU A 142 -22.64 -5.04 -6.13
CA LEU A 142 -23.85 -4.21 -5.96
C LEU A 142 -23.55 -2.71 -6.04
N PHE A 143 -22.35 -2.29 -5.67
CA PHE A 143 -21.88 -0.93 -5.86
C PHE A 143 -21.72 -0.58 -7.35
N ARG A 144 -21.22 -1.51 -8.17
CA ARG A 144 -21.25 -1.39 -9.64
C ARG A 144 -22.67 -1.10 -10.13
N ASP A 145 -23.63 -1.89 -9.70
CA ASP A 145 -25.03 -1.78 -10.15
C ASP A 145 -25.64 -0.45 -9.76
N TYR A 146 -25.37 -0.01 -8.54
CA TYR A 146 -25.73 1.32 -8.06
C TYR A 146 -25.12 2.42 -8.95
N LEU A 147 -23.81 2.42 -9.21
CA LEU A 147 -23.18 3.43 -10.07
C LEU A 147 -23.70 3.40 -11.51
N ALA A 148 -24.02 2.21 -12.04
CA ALA A 148 -24.62 2.07 -13.36
C ALA A 148 -26.04 2.67 -13.44
N ALA A 149 -26.80 2.59 -12.34
CA ALA A 149 -28.13 3.19 -12.22
C ALA A 149 -28.07 4.71 -11.94
N HIS A 150 -26.94 5.21 -11.44
CA HIS A 150 -26.72 6.60 -11.02
C HIS A 150 -25.60 7.30 -11.82
N PRO A 151 -25.77 7.51 -13.14
CA PRO A 151 -24.76 8.14 -13.99
C PRO A 151 -24.46 9.60 -13.62
N GLU A 152 -25.32 10.25 -12.84
CA GLU A 152 -25.06 11.57 -12.25
C GLU A 152 -23.96 11.55 -11.19
N ARG A 153 -23.64 10.38 -10.62
CA ARG A 153 -22.60 10.23 -9.59
C ARG A 153 -21.23 9.95 -10.19
N ALA A 154 -21.16 9.12 -11.22
CA ALA A 154 -19.91 8.80 -11.90
C ALA A 154 -20.14 8.29 -13.34
N THR A 155 -19.15 8.50 -14.21
CA THR A 155 -19.18 8.04 -15.60
C THR A 155 -18.35 6.77 -15.76
N ALA A 156 -18.92 5.71 -16.34
CA ALA A 156 -18.20 4.48 -16.61
C ALA A 156 -17.09 4.68 -17.66
N LEU A 157 -15.90 4.14 -17.38
CA LEU A 157 -14.78 4.05 -18.31
C LEU A 157 -14.29 2.60 -18.39
N SER A 158 -13.90 2.19 -19.60
CA SER A 158 -13.19 0.93 -19.83
C SER A 158 -11.68 1.08 -19.64
N ASP A 159 -10.96 -0.03 -19.54
CA ASP A 159 -9.50 -0.02 -19.46
C ASP A 159 -8.82 0.62 -20.69
N GLY A 160 -9.45 0.59 -21.86
CA GLY A 160 -8.96 1.30 -23.04
C GLY A 160 -9.06 2.83 -22.98
N GLN A 161 -9.59 3.39 -21.89
CA GLN A 161 -9.81 4.83 -21.70
C GLN A 161 -8.98 5.40 -20.54
N ARG A 162 -7.83 4.79 -20.21
CA ARG A 162 -6.92 5.25 -19.14
C ARG A 162 -6.54 6.73 -19.21
N GLU A 163 -6.46 7.31 -20.42
CA GLU A 163 -6.24 8.75 -20.62
C GLU A 163 -7.31 9.67 -20.00
N GLN A 164 -8.49 9.13 -19.66
CA GLN A 164 -9.60 9.85 -19.02
C GLN A 164 -9.66 9.60 -17.51
N VAL A 165 -8.86 8.68 -16.99
CA VAL A 165 -8.82 8.34 -15.57
C VAL A 165 -8.01 9.41 -14.84
N LYS A 166 -8.44 9.74 -13.62
CA LYS A 166 -7.75 10.72 -12.76
C LYS A 166 -7.73 10.29 -11.29
N PRO A 167 -6.81 10.84 -10.47
CA PRO A 167 -6.80 10.59 -9.03
C PRO A 167 -8.17 10.85 -8.37
N GLY A 168 -8.57 9.94 -7.48
CA GLY A 168 -9.87 9.94 -6.81
C GLY A 168 -11.01 9.27 -7.59
N ASP A 169 -10.78 8.84 -8.83
CA ASP A 169 -11.69 7.93 -9.53
C ASP A 169 -11.75 6.58 -8.82
N ILE A 170 -12.81 5.83 -9.08
CA ILE A 170 -13.01 4.49 -8.53
C ILE A 170 -12.48 3.48 -9.56
N VAL A 171 -11.67 2.52 -9.12
CA VAL A 171 -11.27 1.37 -9.94
C VAL A 171 -12.00 0.13 -9.43
N GLN A 172 -12.43 -0.72 -10.35
CA GLN A 172 -13.02 -2.01 -10.06
C GLN A 172 -12.35 -3.12 -10.88
N PHE A 173 -12.20 -4.28 -10.26
CA PHE A 173 -11.61 -5.46 -10.88
C PHE A 173 -12.65 -6.57 -10.93
N ASP A 174 -12.71 -7.22 -12.07
CA ASP A 174 -13.36 -8.51 -12.29
C ASP A 174 -12.22 -9.51 -12.41
N TRP A 175 -11.99 -10.28 -11.35
CA TRP A 175 -10.76 -11.06 -11.20
C TRP A 175 -10.75 -12.31 -12.08
N ASP A 176 -11.92 -12.84 -12.40
CA ASP A 176 -12.11 -14.10 -13.11
C ASP A 176 -12.83 -13.96 -14.47
N ASP A 177 -13.04 -12.71 -14.94
CA ASP A 177 -13.78 -12.36 -16.17
C ASP A 177 -15.22 -12.91 -16.14
N SER A 178 -15.82 -12.96 -14.95
CA SER A 178 -17.20 -13.44 -14.74
C SER A 178 -18.25 -12.41 -15.13
N GLY A 179 -17.85 -11.14 -15.22
CA GLY A 179 -18.71 -9.97 -15.38
C GLY A 179 -19.09 -9.32 -14.04
N ASP A 180 -18.85 -10.00 -12.92
CA ASP A 180 -19.02 -9.42 -11.59
C ASP A 180 -17.75 -8.67 -11.18
N ARG A 181 -17.93 -7.50 -10.58
CA ARG A 181 -16.81 -6.65 -10.20
C ARG A 181 -16.47 -6.95 -8.76
N ASP A 182 -15.60 -7.93 -8.53
CA ASP A 182 -15.33 -8.53 -7.23
C ASP A 182 -14.55 -7.62 -6.27
N HIS A 183 -13.77 -6.68 -6.80
CA HIS A 183 -12.94 -5.80 -5.99
C HIS A 183 -13.10 -4.34 -6.41
N THR A 184 -13.11 -3.44 -5.42
CA THR A 184 -13.19 -1.99 -5.61
C THR A 184 -12.08 -1.31 -4.82
N ALA A 185 -11.48 -0.28 -5.42
CA ALA A 185 -10.47 0.57 -4.80
C ALA A 185 -10.55 2.01 -5.35
N ILE A 186 -9.67 2.90 -4.85
CA ILE A 186 -9.56 4.29 -5.31
C ILE A 186 -8.27 4.49 -6.10
N VAL A 187 -8.36 5.16 -7.25
CA VAL A 187 -7.21 5.59 -8.04
C VAL A 187 -6.41 6.63 -7.25
N THR A 188 -5.16 6.34 -6.93
CA THR A 188 -4.27 7.23 -6.17
C THR A 188 -3.43 8.10 -7.09
N ALA A 189 -3.02 7.58 -8.24
CA ALA A 189 -2.21 8.28 -9.21
C ALA A 189 -2.47 7.77 -10.64
N VAL A 190 -2.24 8.67 -11.59
CA VAL A 190 -2.14 8.36 -13.02
C VAL A 190 -0.83 8.97 -13.51
N ARG A 191 0.00 8.16 -14.15
CA ARG A 191 1.35 8.54 -14.59
C ARG A 191 1.51 8.18 -16.06
N GLU A 192 2.23 9.02 -16.79
CA GLU A 192 2.64 8.73 -18.15
C GLU A 192 4.06 8.14 -18.11
N GLY A 193 4.22 6.93 -18.66
CA GLY A 193 5.51 6.28 -18.82
C GLY A 193 6.35 6.92 -19.93
N ASP A 194 7.62 6.55 -20.01
CA ASP A 194 8.57 7.11 -20.98
C ASP A 194 8.18 6.85 -22.46
N ASP A 195 7.35 5.84 -22.70
CA ASP A 195 6.81 5.46 -24.01
C ASP A 195 5.42 6.05 -24.30
N GLY A 196 4.89 6.85 -23.38
CA GLY A 196 3.54 7.44 -23.45
C GLY A 196 2.44 6.51 -22.96
N GLU A 197 2.75 5.34 -22.41
CA GLU A 197 1.74 4.47 -21.79
C GLU A 197 1.20 5.10 -20.50
N ILE A 198 -0.11 5.00 -20.30
CA ILE A 198 -0.76 5.50 -19.08
C ILE A 198 -0.79 4.40 -18.02
N GLU A 199 -0.04 4.61 -16.95
CA GLU A 199 -0.01 3.77 -15.77
C GLU A 199 -1.01 4.29 -14.72
N VAL A 200 -1.88 3.42 -14.25
CA VAL A 200 -2.88 3.75 -13.22
C VAL A 200 -2.55 3.00 -11.94
N TYR A 201 -2.60 3.71 -10.82
CA TYR A 201 -2.28 3.20 -9.49
C TYR A 201 -3.47 3.34 -8.55
N TYR A 202 -3.59 2.41 -7.59
CA TYR A 202 -4.72 2.36 -6.66
C TYR A 202 -4.31 2.10 -5.21
N GLY A 203 -5.21 2.48 -4.30
CA GLY A 203 -5.14 2.17 -2.87
C GLY A 203 -6.45 1.55 -2.37
N GLY A 204 -6.35 0.56 -1.47
CA GLY A 204 -7.49 -0.23 -0.98
C GLY A 204 -7.13 -1.10 0.24
N HIS A 205 -8.11 -1.83 0.79
CA HIS A 205 -8.00 -2.43 2.12
C HIS A 205 -7.97 -3.97 2.19
N THR A 206 -8.68 -4.71 1.32
CA THR A 206 -8.71 -6.20 1.34
C THR A 206 -7.33 -6.84 1.14
N ASP A 207 -6.55 -6.29 0.23
CA ASP A 207 -5.12 -6.51 0.11
C ASP A 207 -4.50 -5.14 0.35
N ALA A 208 -4.40 -4.79 1.63
CA ALA A 208 -4.03 -3.46 2.12
C ALA A 208 -2.87 -2.91 1.30
N THR A 209 -3.15 -1.87 0.52
CA THR A 209 -2.19 -1.34 -0.44
C THR A 209 -2.37 0.15 -0.62
N TRP A 210 -1.25 0.81 -0.91
CA TRP A 210 -1.19 2.18 -1.35
C TRP A 210 -0.34 2.24 -2.62
N ASP A 211 -0.92 2.83 -3.67
CA ASP A 211 -0.24 3.13 -4.92
C ASP A 211 0.33 1.89 -5.63
N ARG A 212 -0.45 0.80 -5.68
CA ARG A 212 -0.15 -0.39 -6.49
C ARG A 212 -0.63 -0.19 -7.92
N SER A 213 0.12 -0.68 -8.90
CA SER A 213 -0.34 -0.68 -10.29
C SER A 213 -1.59 -1.56 -10.45
N VAL A 214 -2.56 -1.08 -11.23
CA VAL A 214 -3.74 -1.87 -11.62
C VAL A 214 -3.40 -3.09 -12.47
N ASP A 215 -2.19 -3.16 -13.02
CA ASP A 215 -1.72 -4.28 -13.85
C ASP A 215 -0.98 -5.37 -13.04
N ASP A 216 -0.74 -5.13 -11.74
CA ASP A 216 -0.03 -6.08 -10.85
C ASP A 216 -1.00 -7.05 -10.15
N HIS A 217 -1.54 -7.98 -10.94
CA HIS A 217 -2.47 -9.02 -10.46
C HIS A 217 -2.02 -10.45 -10.88
N PRO A 218 -0.83 -10.91 -10.46
CA PRO A 218 -0.27 -12.19 -10.92
C PRO A 218 -1.09 -13.43 -10.53
N LYS A 219 -2.01 -13.29 -9.56
CA LYS A 219 -2.93 -14.37 -9.13
C LYS A 219 -4.18 -14.49 -10.01
N HIS A 220 -4.46 -13.48 -10.84
CA HIS A 220 -5.67 -13.32 -11.63
C HIS A 220 -5.31 -12.88 -13.06
N PRO A 221 -4.66 -13.74 -13.89
CA PRO A 221 -4.22 -13.35 -15.23
C PRO A 221 -5.36 -12.99 -16.19
N GLU A 222 -6.59 -13.40 -15.89
CA GLU A 222 -7.79 -13.12 -16.67
C GLU A 222 -8.47 -11.77 -16.34
N THR A 223 -7.98 -11.07 -15.31
CA THR A 223 -8.53 -9.80 -14.78
C THR A 223 -9.01 -8.84 -15.86
N LYS A 224 -10.19 -8.26 -15.65
CA LYS A 224 -10.64 -7.04 -16.35
C LYS A 224 -10.68 -5.87 -15.38
N VAL A 225 -10.14 -4.74 -15.81
CA VAL A 225 -10.15 -3.48 -15.06
C VAL A 225 -11.21 -2.55 -15.63
N TYR A 226 -11.94 -1.89 -14.74
CA TYR A 226 -12.95 -0.89 -15.06
C TYR A 226 -12.79 0.31 -14.15
N TYR A 227 -13.21 1.48 -14.63
CA TYR A 227 -13.20 2.69 -13.82
C TYR A 227 -14.55 3.39 -13.80
N TRP A 228 -14.74 4.18 -12.76
CA TRP A 228 -15.79 5.18 -12.69
C TRP A 228 -15.14 6.54 -12.48
N SER A 229 -15.29 7.42 -13.47
CA SER A 229 -14.83 8.79 -13.38
C SER A 229 -15.77 9.61 -12.51
N VAL A 230 -15.29 10.05 -11.35
CA VAL A 230 -16.07 10.84 -10.39
C VAL A 230 -15.83 12.31 -10.66
N ALA A 231 -16.89 13.12 -10.74
CA ALA A 231 -16.74 14.57 -10.95
C ALA A 231 -16.00 15.23 -9.77
N ASP A 232 -15.26 16.30 -10.08
CA ASP A 232 -14.45 17.05 -9.11
C ASP A 232 -15.29 17.88 -8.13
#